data_AF-A0A7H4P0C3-F1
#
_entry.id   AF-A0A7H4P0C3-F1
#
_cell.length_a   1.000
_cell.length_b   1.000
_cell.length_c   1.000
_cell.angle_alpha   90.00
_cell.angle_beta   90.00
_cell.angle_gamma   90.00
#
_symmetry.space_group_name_H-M   'P 1'
#
loop_
_entity.id
_entity.type
_entity.pdbx_description
1 polymer ?
#
loop_
_entity_poly.entity_id
_entity_poly.type
_entity_poly.pdbx_seq_one_letter_code
_entity_poly.pdbx_strand_id
1 'polypeptide(L)'
;MKIKHYTLPEHALGGQRQLSHFHFGAPGTGEKVYLQAGLHADEIPGMLVLHYLKRLLSQAERRGELRGEIILVPVANPPGLAQVLLSGGIGRFDLASGRNFNRDFPDLAALAQPYLRAPSPGSRREYLQQVRAAMREALAALPVVSEVQALRHHLLGLACDADLVLDLHCDDQAILHLYADPAWQREAKVLAAFLGIGAVLLSQESGGHSFDEACGLPWQRLAARDSSRSQQQPGCMAVTVETARPAGGGSRHRLRRCRTSLSLSAVPRRTGRREA
;
A
#
# COMPACT_ATOMS: atom_id res chain seq x y z
N MET A 1 -6.60 12.90 13.54
CA MET A 1 -6.24 11.48 13.38
C MET A 1 -7.38 10.70 13.97
N LYS A 2 -8.02 9.83 13.18
CA LYS A 2 -9.05 8.91 13.66
C LYS A 2 -8.44 7.52 13.72
N ILE A 3 -8.57 6.85 14.87
CA ILE A 3 -8.13 5.46 15.03
C ILE A 3 -9.37 4.59 14.81
N LYS A 4 -9.22 3.56 14.01
CA LYS A 4 -10.26 2.57 13.77
C LYS A 4 -9.69 1.18 14.02
N HIS A 5 -10.56 0.31 14.49
CA HIS A 5 -10.24 -1.04 14.86
C HIS A 5 -11.16 -1.99 14.11
N TYR A 6 -10.58 -3.04 13.56
CA TYR A 6 -11.30 -4.15 12.97
C TYR A 6 -11.04 -5.39 13.79
N THR A 7 -12.12 -5.94 14.33
CA THR A 7 -12.07 -7.15 15.13
C THR A 7 -12.17 -8.35 14.19
N LEU A 8 -11.13 -9.19 14.18
CA LEU A 8 -11.08 -10.39 13.35
C LEU A 8 -12.00 -11.48 13.91
N PRO A 9 -12.42 -12.47 13.09
CA PRO A 9 -13.13 -13.65 13.59
C PRO A 9 -12.39 -14.32 14.76
N GLU A 10 -13.15 -14.96 15.65
CA GLU A 10 -12.56 -15.71 16.76
C GLU A 10 -11.65 -16.83 16.23
N HIS A 11 -10.43 -16.92 16.75
CA HIS A 11 -9.46 -17.95 16.37
C HIS A 11 -9.38 -19.09 17.40
N ALA A 12 -9.91 -18.85 18.60
CA ALA A 12 -10.03 -19.81 19.68
C ALA A 12 -11.18 -19.37 20.60
N LEU A 13 -11.68 -20.27 21.44
CA LEU A 13 -12.72 -19.94 22.42
C LEU A 13 -12.27 -18.77 23.31
N GLY A 14 -12.96 -17.63 23.21
CA GLY A 14 -12.64 -16.40 23.94
C GLY A 14 -11.41 -15.64 23.42
N GLY A 15 -10.80 -16.09 22.33
CA GLY A 15 -9.63 -15.48 21.71
C GLY A 15 -9.98 -14.74 20.43
N GLN A 16 -9.84 -13.40 20.45
CA GLN A 16 -10.10 -12.56 19.30
C GLN A 16 -8.98 -11.54 19.11
N ARG A 17 -8.54 -11.37 17.87
CA ARG A 17 -7.48 -10.41 17.50
C ARG A 17 -8.09 -9.16 16.89
N GLN A 18 -7.35 -8.06 16.97
CA GLN A 18 -7.78 -6.77 16.45
C GLN A 18 -6.70 -6.16 15.56
N LEU A 19 -7.10 -5.72 14.39
CA LEU A 19 -6.30 -4.91 13.48
C LEU A 19 -6.59 -3.43 13.75
N SER A 20 -5.55 -2.61 13.87
CA SER A 20 -5.67 -1.17 14.08
C SER A 20 -5.16 -0.40 12.88
N HIS A 21 -5.94 0.56 12.41
CA HIS A 21 -5.58 1.42 11.29
C HIS A 21 -5.90 2.89 11.57
N PHE A 22 -5.04 3.78 11.08
CA PHE A 22 -5.03 5.20 11.41
C PHE A 22 -5.42 6.02 10.19
N HIS A 23 -6.39 6.90 10.35
CA HIS A 23 -6.96 7.73 9.29
C HIS A 23 -6.57 9.19 9.52
N PHE A 24 -6.05 9.84 8.48
CA PHE A 24 -5.65 11.24 8.46
C PHE A 24 -6.30 11.98 7.29
N GLY A 25 -6.59 13.26 7.49
CA GLY A 25 -7.27 14.07 6.48
C GLY A 25 -8.77 13.78 6.39
N ALA A 26 -9.41 14.28 5.34
CA ALA A 26 -10.85 14.16 5.13
C ALA A 26 -11.15 13.15 4.00
N PRO A 27 -11.96 12.10 4.25
CA PRO A 27 -12.34 11.14 3.22
C PRO A 27 -12.97 11.81 2.00
N GLY A 28 -12.60 11.34 0.81
CA GLY A 28 -13.11 11.88 -0.46
C GLY A 28 -12.57 13.26 -0.85
N THR A 29 -11.62 13.82 -0.09
CA THR A 29 -10.86 15.00 -0.50
C THR A 29 -9.53 14.57 -1.10
N GLY A 30 -9.14 15.18 -2.23
CA GLY A 30 -7.87 14.90 -2.90
C GLY A 30 -7.67 13.42 -3.25
N GLU A 31 -6.41 12.99 -3.24
CA GLU A 31 -6.02 11.61 -3.44
C GLU A 31 -6.13 10.81 -2.13
N LYS A 32 -6.47 9.53 -2.26
CA LYS A 32 -6.43 8.56 -1.17
C LYS A 32 -5.14 7.77 -1.23
N VAL A 33 -4.35 7.82 -0.16
CA VAL A 33 -3.11 7.07 0.00
C VAL A 33 -3.28 6.01 1.08
N TYR A 34 -2.96 4.76 0.76
CA TYR A 34 -2.93 3.65 1.70
C TYR A 34 -1.49 3.19 1.90
N LEU A 35 -1.07 3.05 3.16
CA LEU A 35 0.24 2.52 3.51
C LEU A 35 0.09 1.41 4.54
N GLN A 36 0.74 0.27 4.33
CA GLN A 36 0.79 -0.80 5.32
C GLN A 36 2.20 -1.37 5.47
N ALA A 37 2.42 -2.08 6.57
CA ALA A 37 3.62 -2.85 6.80
C ALA A 37 3.31 -4.10 7.63
N GLY A 38 4.21 -5.08 7.56
CA GLY A 38 4.14 -6.25 8.42
C GLY A 38 3.04 -7.22 8.03
N LEU A 39 2.77 -7.35 6.73
CA LEU A 39 1.91 -8.41 6.20
C LEU A 39 2.59 -9.78 6.37
N HIS A 40 3.90 -9.86 6.10
CA HIS A 40 4.77 -10.84 6.75
C HIS A 40 5.17 -10.29 8.12
N ALA A 41 4.71 -10.93 9.19
CA ALA A 41 4.78 -10.34 10.53
C ALA A 41 6.18 -10.35 11.17
N ASP A 42 7.13 -11.08 10.57
CA ASP A 42 8.55 -11.16 10.94
C ASP A 42 9.41 -10.06 10.29
N GLU A 43 8.80 -9.22 9.45
CA GLU A 43 9.43 -8.10 8.74
C GLU A 43 9.22 -6.76 9.48
N ILE A 44 9.90 -6.63 10.63
CA ILE A 44 9.70 -5.52 11.58
C ILE A 44 10.07 -4.11 11.08
N PRO A 45 11.12 -3.89 10.25
CA PRO A 45 11.56 -2.53 9.91
C PRO A 45 10.47 -1.63 9.31
N GLY A 46 9.61 -2.16 8.43
CA GLY A 46 8.47 -1.43 7.85
C GLY A 46 7.48 -0.95 8.92
N MET A 47 7.17 -1.81 9.91
CA MET A 47 6.28 -1.45 11.02
C MET A 47 6.82 -0.26 11.82
N LEU A 48 8.14 -0.22 12.05
CA LEU A 48 8.81 0.88 12.74
C LEU A 48 8.78 2.18 11.93
N VAL A 49 9.01 2.10 10.61
CA VAL A 49 8.90 3.25 9.71
C VAL A 49 7.49 3.86 9.79
N LEU A 50 6.45 3.03 9.67
CA LEU A 50 5.07 3.50 9.75
C LEU A 50 4.71 4.02 11.15
N HIS A 51 5.26 3.45 12.22
CA HIS A 51 5.11 3.99 13.57
C HIS A 51 5.60 5.45 13.67
N TYR A 52 6.77 5.77 13.11
CA TYR A 52 7.29 7.14 13.10
C TYR A 52 6.51 8.04 12.13
N LEU A 53 6.13 7.53 10.96
CA LEU A 53 5.33 8.27 9.98
C LEU A 53 3.99 8.70 10.58
N LYS A 54 3.33 7.83 11.36
CA LYS A 54 2.11 8.15 12.12
C LYS A 54 2.26 9.44 12.92
N ARG A 55 3.40 9.63 13.59
CA ARG A 55 3.68 10.84 14.40
C ARG A 55 3.82 12.07 13.51
N LEU A 56 4.52 11.96 12.39
CA LEU A 56 4.72 13.05 11.44
C LEU A 56 3.39 13.47 10.78
N LEU A 57 2.58 12.51 10.34
CA LEU A 57 1.25 12.76 9.78
C LEU A 57 0.32 13.42 10.79
N SER A 58 0.36 12.98 12.06
CA SER A 58 -0.41 13.62 13.14
C SER A 58 -0.03 15.09 13.33
N GLN A 59 1.25 15.43 13.14
CA GLN A 59 1.72 16.82 13.23
C GLN A 59 1.28 17.64 11.99
N ALA A 60 1.41 17.07 10.79
CA ALA A 60 0.98 17.72 9.55
C ALA A 60 -0.53 17.99 9.53
N GLU A 61 -1.35 17.06 10.02
CA GLU A 61 -2.79 17.23 10.15
C GLU A 61 -3.16 18.38 11.08
N ARG A 62 -2.49 18.50 12.24
CA ARG A 62 -2.70 19.64 13.16
C ARG A 62 -2.33 20.98 12.53
N ARG A 63 -1.42 20.99 11.56
CA ARG A 63 -1.03 22.18 10.80
C ARG A 63 -1.90 22.42 9.55
N GLY A 64 -2.88 21.56 9.26
CA GLY A 64 -3.72 21.68 8.07
C GLY A 64 -2.97 21.45 6.75
N GLU A 65 -1.87 20.70 6.77
CA GLU A 65 -1.01 20.48 5.58
C GLU A 65 -1.47 19.31 4.70
N LEU A 66 -2.41 18.51 5.18
CA LEU A 66 -2.90 17.34 4.45
C LEU A 66 -3.93 17.78 3.39
N ARG A 67 -3.68 17.37 2.15
CA ARG A 67 -4.52 17.70 0.98
C ARG A 67 -5.40 16.55 0.50
N GLY A 68 -5.32 15.41 1.18
CA GLY A 68 -6.06 14.21 0.82
C GLY A 68 -6.28 13.29 2.02
N GLU A 69 -6.72 12.08 1.73
CA GLU A 69 -6.95 11.03 2.71
C GLU A 69 -5.73 10.12 2.82
N ILE A 70 -5.29 9.82 4.04
CA ILE A 70 -4.20 8.85 4.27
C ILE A 70 -4.68 7.80 5.27
N ILE A 71 -4.61 6.53 4.88
CA ILE A 71 -4.83 5.38 5.74
C ILE A 71 -3.50 4.69 5.99
N LEU A 72 -3.18 4.47 7.26
CA LEU A 72 -1.92 3.89 7.71
C LEU A 72 -2.18 2.64 8.56
N VAL A 73 -1.57 1.52 8.20
CA VAL A 73 -1.69 0.22 8.89
C VAL A 73 -0.29 -0.29 9.28
N PRO A 74 0.26 0.13 10.44
CA PRO A 74 1.63 -0.22 10.83
C PRO A 74 1.86 -1.71 11.10
N VAL A 75 0.82 -2.45 11.50
CA VAL A 75 0.89 -3.89 11.79
C VAL A 75 -0.28 -4.53 11.06
N ALA A 76 -0.06 -4.95 9.81
CA ALA A 76 -1.09 -5.47 8.94
C ALA A 76 -1.51 -6.91 9.27
N ASN A 77 -0.69 -7.69 9.98
CA ASN A 77 -0.96 -9.10 10.26
C ASN A 77 -0.87 -9.48 11.76
N PRO A 78 -1.90 -9.14 12.58
CA PRO A 78 -1.97 -9.58 13.97
C PRO A 78 -1.92 -11.11 14.15
N PRO A 79 -2.57 -11.95 13.31
CA PRO A 79 -2.44 -13.40 13.39
C PRO A 79 -1.00 -13.89 13.25
N GLY A 80 -0.28 -13.47 12.20
CA GLY A 80 1.12 -13.81 11.98
C GLY A 80 2.03 -13.31 13.09
N LEU A 81 1.77 -12.12 13.65
CA LEU A 81 2.57 -11.56 14.74
C LEU A 81 2.46 -12.39 16.03
N ALA A 82 1.33 -13.07 16.23
CA ALA A 82 1.12 -13.96 17.37
C ALA A 82 1.80 -15.34 17.22
N GLN A 83 2.33 -15.67 16.04
CA GLN A 83 2.99 -16.95 15.79
C GLN A 83 4.44 -16.90 16.26
N VAL A 84 4.73 -17.55 17.38
CA VAL A 84 6.08 -17.67 17.94
C VAL A 84 6.43 -19.15 18.09
N LEU A 85 7.55 -19.56 17.51
CA LEU A 85 8.11 -20.89 17.62
C LEU A 85 9.53 -20.79 18.19
N LEU A 86 9.77 -21.41 19.36
CA LEU A 86 11.08 -21.43 20.00
C LEU A 86 11.70 -20.03 20.15
N SER A 87 10.90 -19.05 20.57
CA SER A 87 11.26 -17.63 20.70
C SER A 87 11.56 -16.89 19.38
N GLY A 88 11.43 -17.56 18.23
CA GLY A 88 11.44 -16.94 16.91
C GLY A 88 10.03 -16.60 16.43
N GLY A 89 9.83 -15.41 15.87
CA GLY A 89 8.58 -15.09 15.16
C GLY A 89 8.52 -15.82 13.82
N ILE A 90 7.36 -16.38 13.47
CA ILE A 90 7.09 -17.00 12.17
C ILE A 90 5.97 -16.22 11.51
N GLY A 91 6.32 -15.25 10.67
CA GLY A 91 5.36 -14.25 10.19
C GLY A 91 4.96 -14.40 8.72
N ARG A 92 5.72 -15.17 7.93
CA ARG A 92 5.52 -15.29 6.48
C ARG A 92 4.34 -16.17 6.07
N PHE A 93 4.11 -17.26 6.78
CA PHE A 93 3.07 -18.25 6.50
C PHE A 93 2.15 -18.43 7.69
N ASP A 94 0.86 -18.62 7.42
CA ASP A 94 -0.10 -19.07 8.43
C ASP A 94 0.21 -20.51 8.84
N LEU A 95 0.46 -20.75 10.12
CA LEU A 95 0.84 -22.07 10.63
C LEU A 95 -0.29 -23.10 10.52
N ALA A 96 -1.55 -22.65 10.51
CA ALA A 96 -2.70 -23.56 10.40
C ALA A 96 -2.87 -24.09 8.97
N SER A 97 -2.76 -23.23 7.95
CA SER A 97 -2.99 -23.58 6.56
C SER A 97 -1.74 -23.79 5.71
N GLY A 98 -0.57 -23.36 6.18
CA GLY A 98 0.69 -23.33 5.42
C GLY A 98 0.73 -22.28 4.30
N ARG A 99 -0.28 -21.42 4.19
CA ARG A 99 -0.39 -20.44 3.11
C ARG A 99 0.35 -19.15 3.45
N ASN A 100 0.96 -18.53 2.43
CA ASN A 100 1.65 -17.25 2.58
C ASN A 100 0.63 -16.12 2.80
N PHE A 101 0.87 -15.24 3.77
CA PHE A 101 -0.05 -14.13 4.08
C PHE A 101 -0.21 -13.13 2.93
N ASN A 102 0.88 -12.88 2.19
CA ASN A 102 0.92 -12.03 0.99
C ASN A 102 0.60 -12.79 -0.32
N ARG A 103 -0.28 -13.78 -0.26
CA ARG A 103 -0.78 -14.52 -1.43
C ARG A 103 -2.28 -14.75 -1.31
N ASP A 104 -2.92 -15.11 -2.42
CA ASP A 104 -4.34 -15.47 -2.49
C ASP A 104 -5.31 -14.32 -2.17
N PHE A 105 -4.93 -13.09 -2.51
CA PHE A 105 -5.90 -11.99 -2.48
C PHE A 105 -6.93 -12.16 -3.60
N PRO A 106 -8.20 -11.77 -3.38
CA PRO A 106 -9.26 -11.89 -4.38
C PRO A 106 -8.93 -11.17 -5.69
N ASP A 107 -9.24 -11.78 -6.84
CA ASP A 107 -9.16 -11.11 -8.15
C ASP A 107 -10.33 -10.13 -8.32
N LEU A 108 -10.11 -8.88 -7.91
CA LEU A 108 -11.13 -7.84 -8.01
C LEU A 108 -11.53 -7.51 -9.45
N ALA A 109 -10.69 -7.78 -10.46
CA ALA A 109 -11.10 -7.57 -11.86
C ALA A 109 -12.18 -8.55 -12.28
N ALA A 110 -12.03 -9.82 -11.92
CA ALA A 110 -13.06 -10.83 -12.15
C ALA A 110 -14.35 -10.51 -11.36
N LEU A 111 -14.19 -10.13 -10.09
CA LEU A 111 -15.32 -9.92 -9.18
C LEU A 111 -16.09 -8.62 -9.44
N ALA A 112 -15.42 -7.54 -9.87
CA ALA A 112 -16.04 -6.23 -10.07
C ALA A 112 -16.82 -6.13 -11.39
N GLN A 113 -16.59 -7.02 -12.35
CA GLN A 113 -17.20 -6.94 -13.68
C GLN A 113 -18.74 -6.85 -13.65
N PRO A 114 -19.48 -7.65 -12.85
CA PRO A 114 -20.94 -7.54 -12.77
C PRO A 114 -21.44 -6.21 -12.17
N TYR A 115 -20.60 -5.50 -11.43
CA TYR A 115 -20.93 -4.25 -10.76
C TYR A 115 -20.65 -3.00 -11.61
N LEU A 116 -20.00 -3.17 -12.76
CA LEU A 116 -19.73 -2.08 -13.70
C LEU A 116 -21.00 -1.76 -14.51
N ARG A 117 -21.73 -0.74 -14.07
CA ARG A 117 -23.01 -0.31 -14.67
C ARG A 117 -22.83 0.40 -16.02
N ALA A 118 -23.85 0.35 -16.88
CA ALA A 118 -23.98 1.25 -18.03
C ALA A 118 -24.68 2.56 -17.61
N PRO A 119 -24.46 3.71 -18.29
CA PRO A 119 -23.66 3.90 -19.51
C PRO A 119 -22.15 3.97 -19.25
N SER A 120 -21.35 3.99 -20.32
CA SER A 120 -19.92 4.26 -20.22
C SER A 120 -19.66 5.64 -19.61
N PRO A 121 -18.65 5.78 -18.74
CA PRO A 121 -18.34 7.05 -18.08
C PRO A 121 -17.91 8.10 -19.11
N GLY A 122 -18.36 9.34 -18.93
CA GLY A 122 -18.07 10.45 -19.83
C GLY A 122 -16.70 11.10 -19.57
N SER A 123 -16.07 10.80 -18.43
CA SER A 123 -14.77 11.33 -18.05
C SER A 123 -13.89 10.30 -17.32
N ARG A 124 -12.57 10.56 -17.27
CA ARG A 124 -11.62 9.76 -16.47
C ARG A 124 -12.03 9.64 -15.02
N ARG A 125 -12.44 10.76 -14.42
CA ARG A 125 -12.81 10.81 -13.00
C ARG A 125 -14.02 9.92 -12.71
N GLU A 126 -15.04 9.98 -13.54
CA GLU A 126 -16.23 9.12 -13.41
C GLU A 126 -15.86 7.65 -13.58
N TYR A 127 -14.99 7.32 -14.54
CA TYR A 127 -14.50 5.97 -14.73
C TYR A 127 -13.79 5.43 -13.48
N LEU A 128 -12.84 6.19 -12.93
CA LEU A 128 -12.12 5.79 -11.73
C LEU A 128 -13.09 5.60 -10.55
N GLN A 129 -14.04 6.52 -10.35
CA GLN A 129 -15.04 6.41 -9.29
C GLN A 129 -15.93 5.18 -9.46
N GLN A 130 -16.36 4.88 -10.68
CA GLN A 130 -17.19 3.73 -10.98
C GLN A 130 -16.46 2.41 -10.73
N VAL A 131 -15.19 2.29 -11.18
CA VAL A 131 -14.39 1.08 -10.95
C VAL A 131 -14.09 0.89 -9.46
N ARG A 132 -13.74 1.95 -8.73
CA ARG A 132 -13.56 1.91 -7.27
C ARG A 132 -14.82 1.46 -6.55
N ALA A 133 -15.99 1.99 -6.92
CA ALA A 133 -17.27 1.58 -6.36
C ALA A 133 -17.55 0.10 -6.64
N ALA A 134 -17.36 -0.34 -7.88
CA ALA A 134 -17.56 -1.74 -8.29
C ALA A 134 -16.64 -2.70 -7.53
N MET A 135 -15.36 -2.37 -7.35
CA MET A 135 -14.42 -3.18 -6.57
C MET A 135 -14.83 -3.29 -5.09
N ARG A 136 -15.27 -2.19 -4.48
CA ARG A 136 -15.75 -2.21 -3.08
C ARG A 136 -17.03 -3.02 -2.92
N GLU A 137 -17.99 -2.86 -3.81
CA GLU A 137 -19.25 -3.64 -3.79
C GLU A 137 -18.97 -5.13 -3.99
N ALA A 138 -18.12 -5.47 -4.96
CA ALA A 138 -17.74 -6.85 -5.23
C ALA A 138 -17.01 -7.50 -4.05
N LEU A 139 -16.06 -6.79 -3.43
CA LEU A 139 -15.36 -7.28 -2.26
C LEU A 139 -16.32 -7.45 -1.09
N ALA A 140 -17.19 -6.47 -0.81
CA ALA A 140 -18.16 -6.55 0.27
C ALA A 140 -19.13 -7.74 0.16
N ALA A 141 -19.42 -8.21 -1.06
CA ALA A 141 -20.27 -9.37 -1.31
C ALA A 141 -19.56 -10.72 -1.11
N LEU A 142 -18.23 -10.75 -0.99
CA LEU A 142 -17.51 -12.00 -0.80
C LEU A 142 -17.73 -12.58 0.60
N PRO A 143 -18.04 -13.88 0.72
CA PRO A 143 -18.11 -14.54 2.01
C PRO A 143 -16.70 -14.65 2.62
N VAL A 144 -16.63 -14.45 3.93
CA VAL A 144 -15.40 -14.56 4.72
C VAL A 144 -15.60 -15.70 5.72
N VAL A 145 -14.79 -16.76 5.61
CA VAL A 145 -14.98 -17.98 6.42
C VAL A 145 -13.81 -18.31 7.34
N SER A 146 -12.73 -17.51 7.31
CA SER A 146 -11.58 -17.68 8.21
C SER A 146 -10.98 -16.36 8.65
N GLU A 147 -10.18 -16.40 9.72
CA GLU A 147 -9.48 -15.22 10.25
C GLU A 147 -8.53 -14.59 9.20
N VAL A 148 -7.75 -15.42 8.49
CA VAL A 148 -6.83 -14.95 7.44
C VAL A 148 -7.59 -14.36 6.26
N GLN A 149 -8.72 -14.96 5.86
CA GLN A 149 -9.57 -14.37 4.82
C GLN A 149 -10.16 -13.03 5.27
N ALA A 150 -10.60 -12.92 6.53
CA ALA A 150 -11.11 -11.66 7.08
C ALA A 150 -10.04 -10.58 7.08
N LEU A 151 -8.81 -10.95 7.42
CA LEU A 151 -7.66 -10.05 7.36
C LEU A 151 -7.44 -9.53 5.94
N ARG A 152 -7.31 -10.44 4.96
CA ARG A 152 -7.07 -10.08 3.55
C ARG A 152 -8.22 -9.24 2.99
N HIS A 153 -9.45 -9.64 3.26
CA HIS A 153 -10.66 -8.93 2.86
C HIS A 153 -10.66 -7.51 3.40
N HIS A 154 -10.38 -7.34 4.69
CA HIS A 154 -10.36 -6.04 5.32
C HIS A 154 -9.23 -5.15 4.80
N LEU A 155 -7.99 -5.65 4.71
CA LEU A 155 -6.86 -4.89 4.18
C LEU A 155 -7.13 -4.43 2.74
N LEU A 156 -7.64 -5.33 1.89
CA LEU A 156 -8.00 -4.99 0.51
C LEU A 156 -9.17 -3.99 0.46
N GLY A 157 -10.13 -4.08 1.39
CA GLY A 157 -11.23 -3.12 1.51
C GLY A 157 -10.77 -1.71 1.90
N LEU A 158 -9.65 -1.57 2.62
CA LEU A 158 -9.05 -0.28 2.92
C LEU A 158 -8.30 0.32 1.71
N ALA A 159 -7.74 -0.54 0.85
CA ALA A 159 -6.75 -0.16 -0.17
C ALA A 159 -7.29 -0.13 -1.61
N CYS A 160 -8.29 -0.94 -1.95
CA CYS A 160 -8.71 -1.15 -3.35
C CYS A 160 -9.24 0.13 -4.04
N ASP A 161 -9.71 1.12 -3.30
CA ASP A 161 -10.15 2.42 -3.83
C ASP A 161 -9.12 3.55 -3.63
N ALA A 162 -7.89 3.23 -3.24
CA ALA A 162 -6.80 4.19 -3.14
C ALA A 162 -6.24 4.59 -4.51
N ASP A 163 -5.65 5.79 -4.58
CA ASP A 163 -4.85 6.28 -5.70
C ASP A 163 -3.40 5.77 -5.62
N LEU A 164 -2.89 5.59 -4.40
CA LEU A 164 -1.56 5.09 -4.10
C LEU A 164 -1.60 4.06 -2.97
N VAL A 165 -0.98 2.91 -3.18
CA VAL A 165 -0.77 1.85 -2.19
C VAL A 165 0.72 1.62 -2.01
N LEU A 166 1.23 1.78 -0.79
CA LEU A 166 2.60 1.42 -0.41
C LEU A 166 2.57 0.27 0.59
N ASP A 167 3.11 -0.88 0.19
CA ASP A 167 3.26 -2.05 1.05
C ASP A 167 4.73 -2.22 1.45
N LEU A 168 5.05 -2.06 2.74
CA LEU A 168 6.43 -2.10 3.23
C LEU A 168 6.77 -3.50 3.75
N HIS A 169 7.74 -4.13 3.10
CA HIS A 169 8.29 -5.43 3.43
C HIS A 169 9.77 -5.29 3.84
N CYS A 170 10.37 -6.41 4.23
CA CYS A 170 11.79 -6.50 4.53
C CYS A 170 12.35 -7.82 4.01
N ASP A 171 13.31 -7.72 3.10
CA ASP A 171 14.10 -8.88 2.69
C ASP A 171 15.26 -9.11 3.67
N ASP A 172 15.61 -10.38 3.85
CA ASP A 172 16.73 -10.82 4.69
C ASP A 172 18.09 -10.47 4.06
N GLN A 173 18.21 -10.51 2.73
CA GLN A 173 19.47 -10.28 2.02
C GLN A 173 19.31 -9.44 0.74
N ALA A 174 18.59 -8.32 0.84
CA ALA A 174 18.51 -7.38 -0.27
C ALA A 174 18.96 -5.96 0.09
N ILE A 175 19.33 -5.22 -0.96
CA ILE A 175 19.40 -3.77 -0.89
C ILE A 175 17.99 -3.19 -0.78
N LEU A 176 17.87 -1.93 -0.34
CA LEU A 176 16.62 -1.20 -0.41
C LEU A 176 16.18 -1.08 -1.88
N HIS A 177 15.03 -1.67 -2.22
CA HIS A 177 14.48 -1.70 -3.58
C HIS A 177 12.96 -1.58 -3.56
N LEU A 178 12.35 -1.34 -4.72
CA LEU A 178 10.90 -1.35 -4.86
C LEU A 178 10.44 -2.14 -6.07
N TYR A 179 9.29 -2.79 -5.95
CA TYR A 179 8.53 -3.37 -7.05
C TYR A 179 7.41 -2.43 -7.46
N ALA A 180 7.27 -2.20 -8.76
CA ALA A 180 6.19 -1.38 -9.30
C ALA A 180 5.72 -1.91 -10.66
N ASP A 181 4.49 -1.55 -11.03
CA ASP A 181 3.98 -1.83 -12.36
C ASP A 181 4.70 -0.96 -13.42
N PRO A 182 5.05 -1.52 -14.61
CA PRO A 182 5.62 -0.75 -15.72
C PRO A 182 4.82 0.50 -16.12
N ALA A 183 3.48 0.47 -15.98
CA ALA A 183 2.61 1.62 -16.26
C ALA A 183 2.90 2.84 -15.36
N TRP A 184 3.51 2.61 -14.19
CA TRP A 184 3.90 3.63 -13.22
C TRP A 184 5.41 3.85 -13.15
N GLN A 185 6.18 3.41 -14.16
CA GLN A 185 7.66 3.48 -14.12
C GLN A 185 8.19 4.89 -13.81
N ARG A 186 7.56 5.95 -14.34
CA ARG A 186 8.05 7.33 -14.14
C ARG A 186 7.84 7.78 -12.69
N GLU A 187 6.64 7.57 -12.17
CA GLU A 187 6.22 7.91 -10.81
C GLU A 187 6.97 7.06 -9.79
N ALA A 188 7.16 5.77 -10.07
CA ALA A 188 7.95 4.85 -9.25
C ALA A 188 9.42 5.30 -9.13
N LYS A 189 10.03 5.82 -10.21
CA LYS A 189 11.38 6.41 -10.16
C LYS A 189 11.44 7.68 -9.31
N VAL A 190 10.39 8.51 -9.33
CA VAL A 190 10.29 9.69 -8.45
C VAL A 190 10.21 9.26 -7.00
N LEU A 191 9.34 8.29 -6.69
CA LEU A 191 9.24 7.72 -5.34
C LEU A 191 10.58 7.11 -4.89
N ALA A 192 11.24 6.35 -5.76
CA ALA A 192 12.56 5.79 -5.49
C ALA A 192 13.58 6.87 -5.10
N ALA A 193 13.62 7.97 -5.85
CA ALA A 193 14.53 9.08 -5.57
C ALA A 193 14.27 9.72 -4.19
N PHE A 194 13.00 9.91 -3.80
CA PHE A 194 12.64 10.43 -2.47
C PHE A 194 13.00 9.47 -1.33
N LEU A 195 12.93 8.17 -1.58
CA LEU A 195 13.25 7.12 -0.60
C LEU A 195 14.75 6.75 -0.59
N GLY A 196 15.55 7.26 -1.52
CA GLY A 196 16.95 6.88 -1.66
C GLY A 196 17.15 5.46 -2.17
N ILE A 197 16.20 4.96 -2.97
CA ILE A 197 16.19 3.61 -3.55
C ILE A 197 17.01 3.58 -4.84
N GLY A 198 17.95 2.64 -4.92
CA GLY A 198 18.82 2.47 -6.09
C GLY A 198 18.29 1.51 -7.15
N ALA A 199 17.32 0.66 -6.81
CA ALA A 199 16.78 -0.36 -7.70
C ALA A 199 15.24 -0.34 -7.73
N VAL A 200 14.70 -0.21 -8.95
CA VAL A 200 13.26 -0.28 -9.25
C VAL A 200 13.04 -1.50 -10.14
N LEU A 201 12.37 -2.51 -9.61
CA LEU A 201 12.02 -3.74 -10.30
C LEU A 201 10.62 -3.58 -10.88
N LEU A 202 10.49 -3.73 -12.20
CA LEU A 202 9.22 -3.54 -12.89
C LEU A 202 8.63 -4.90 -13.27
N SER A 203 7.41 -5.16 -12.81
CA SER A 203 6.68 -6.39 -13.11
C SER A 203 5.18 -6.07 -13.19
N GLN A 204 4.51 -6.53 -14.24
CA GLN A 204 3.05 -6.41 -14.32
C GLN A 204 2.38 -7.48 -13.46
N GLU A 205 2.82 -8.73 -13.59
CA GLU A 205 2.32 -9.85 -12.82
C GLU A 205 3.52 -10.72 -12.44
N SER A 206 3.81 -10.74 -11.14
CA SER A 206 4.85 -11.56 -10.52
C SER A 206 4.31 -12.93 -10.11
N GLY A 207 2.98 -13.05 -10.04
CA GLY A 207 2.25 -14.28 -9.79
C GLY A 207 1.95 -14.51 -8.30
N GLY A 208 0.82 -15.19 -8.06
CA GLY A 208 0.39 -15.60 -6.72
C GLY A 208 -0.60 -14.67 -6.03
N HIS A 209 -1.09 -13.63 -6.70
CA HIS A 209 -2.11 -12.71 -6.18
C HIS A 209 -1.66 -12.08 -4.86
N SER A 210 -0.51 -11.43 -4.92
CA SER A 210 0.02 -10.60 -3.83
C SER A 210 -0.83 -9.34 -3.61
N PHE A 211 -0.61 -8.66 -2.49
CA PHE A 211 -1.45 -7.54 -2.07
C PHE A 211 -1.39 -6.35 -3.04
N ASP A 212 -0.19 -5.99 -3.51
CA ASP A 212 0.02 -4.95 -4.52
C ASP A 212 -0.61 -5.31 -5.86
N GLU A 213 -0.45 -6.56 -6.31
CA GLU A 213 -1.12 -7.11 -7.49
C GLU A 213 -2.65 -7.00 -7.37
N ALA A 214 -3.23 -7.38 -6.23
CA ALA A 214 -4.67 -7.30 -5.99
C ALA A 214 -5.21 -5.86 -5.99
N CYS A 215 -4.35 -4.87 -5.76
CA CYS A 215 -4.71 -3.45 -5.83
C CYS A 215 -4.47 -2.84 -7.23
N GLY A 216 -3.39 -3.24 -7.92
CA GLY A 216 -2.97 -2.69 -9.21
C GLY A 216 -3.57 -3.37 -10.44
N LEU A 217 -3.49 -4.71 -10.52
CA LEU A 217 -3.93 -5.50 -11.67
C LEU A 217 -5.41 -5.33 -12.05
N PRO A 218 -6.36 -5.12 -11.11
CA PRO A 218 -7.76 -4.99 -11.48
C PRO A 218 -8.01 -3.90 -12.51
N TRP A 219 -7.29 -2.78 -12.40
CA TRP A 219 -7.38 -1.69 -13.35
C TRP A 219 -7.06 -2.18 -14.75
N GLN A 220 -5.87 -2.74 -14.96
CA GLN A 220 -5.38 -3.24 -16.26
C GLN A 220 -6.30 -4.29 -16.85
N ARG A 221 -6.67 -5.30 -16.07
CA ARG A 221 -7.54 -6.39 -16.52
C ARG A 221 -8.93 -5.90 -16.92
N LEU A 222 -9.51 -4.93 -16.20
CA LEU A 222 -10.80 -4.35 -16.56
C LEU A 222 -10.74 -3.49 -17.83
N ALA A 223 -9.64 -2.77 -18.07
CA ALA A 223 -9.47 -2.00 -19.30
C ALA A 223 -9.15 -2.89 -20.52
N ALA A 224 -8.46 -4.01 -20.33
CA ALA A 224 -8.21 -4.97 -21.41
C ALA A 224 -9.51 -5.63 -21.91
N ARG A 225 -10.54 -5.73 -21.06
CA ARG A 225 -11.86 -6.30 -21.39
C ARG A 225 -12.76 -5.34 -22.17
N ASP A 226 -12.47 -4.03 -22.17
CA ASP A 226 -13.23 -3.02 -22.89
C ASP A 226 -12.29 -1.89 -23.35
N SER A 227 -11.97 -1.90 -24.64
CA SER A 227 -11.01 -0.98 -25.25
C SER A 227 -11.41 0.49 -25.12
N SER A 228 -12.70 0.81 -24.91
CA SER A 228 -13.14 2.18 -24.64
C SER A 228 -12.60 2.72 -23.30
N ARG A 229 -12.20 1.83 -22.39
CA ARG A 229 -11.67 2.14 -21.05
C ARG A 229 -10.14 2.21 -21.01
N SER A 230 -9.45 1.77 -22.06
CA SER A 230 -7.99 1.73 -22.14
C SER A 230 -7.33 3.10 -21.96
N GLN A 231 -7.97 4.17 -22.43
CA GLN A 231 -7.48 5.55 -22.32
C GLN A 231 -7.57 6.13 -20.90
N GLN A 232 -8.21 5.42 -19.96
CA GLN A 232 -8.47 5.91 -18.60
C GLN A 232 -7.49 5.36 -17.55
N GLN A 233 -6.45 4.68 -18.00
CA GLN A 233 -5.40 4.06 -17.17
C GLN A 233 -4.21 4.98 -16.91
N PRO A 234 -3.39 4.69 -15.89
CA PRO A 234 -3.64 3.78 -14.76
C PRO A 234 -4.52 4.42 -13.67
N GLY A 235 -5.07 3.61 -12.75
CA GLY A 235 -6.04 4.04 -11.73
C GLY A 235 -5.61 3.92 -10.26
N CYS A 236 -4.59 3.10 -9.96
CA CYS A 236 -3.93 3.01 -8.66
C CYS A 236 -2.46 2.67 -8.87
N MET A 237 -1.55 3.40 -8.22
CA MET A 237 -0.14 3.05 -8.14
C MET A 237 0.09 2.18 -6.91
N ALA A 238 0.21 0.87 -7.10
CA ALA A 238 0.56 -0.08 -6.05
C ALA A 238 2.06 -0.41 -6.13
N VAL A 239 2.76 -0.24 -5.00
CA VAL A 239 4.21 -0.41 -4.90
C VAL A 239 4.54 -1.19 -3.64
N THR A 240 5.38 -2.21 -3.81
CA THR A 240 6.01 -2.92 -2.69
C THR A 240 7.40 -2.34 -2.44
N VAL A 241 7.67 -1.86 -1.24
CA VAL A 241 8.98 -1.33 -0.83
C VAL A 241 9.66 -2.36 0.06
N GLU A 242 10.78 -2.88 -0.40
CA GLU A 242 11.59 -3.86 0.33
C GLU A 242 12.71 -3.16 1.08
N THR A 243 12.58 -3.13 2.41
CA THR A 243 13.60 -2.58 3.30
C THR A 243 14.72 -3.58 3.55
N ALA A 244 15.96 -3.08 3.71
CA ALA A 244 17.08 -3.92 4.06
C ALA A 244 17.07 -4.20 5.57
N ARG A 245 17.19 -5.47 5.97
CA ARG A 245 17.40 -5.81 7.37
C ARG A 245 18.74 -5.23 7.83
N PRO A 246 18.82 -4.51 8.96
CA PRO A 246 20.11 -4.12 9.51
C PRO A 246 20.89 -5.39 9.86
N ALA A 247 22.09 -5.55 9.29
CA ALA A 247 22.93 -6.71 9.53
C ALA A 247 23.08 -6.99 11.03
N GLY A 248 22.60 -8.16 11.47
CA GLY A 248 22.77 -8.62 12.83
C GLY A 248 24.21 -9.02 13.07
N GLY A 249 24.94 -8.23 13.89
CA GLY A 249 26.28 -8.56 14.36
C GLY A 249 27.29 -7.43 14.18
N GLY A 250 27.37 -6.53 15.16
CA GLY A 250 28.56 -5.73 15.42
C GLY A 250 28.89 -4.63 14.43
N SER A 251 28.15 -3.52 14.42
CA SER A 251 28.71 -2.20 14.09
C SER A 251 27.71 -1.09 14.43
N ARG A 252 27.92 -0.44 15.57
CA ARG A 252 27.27 0.81 15.99
C ARG A 252 27.66 1.99 15.09
N HIS A 253 27.51 1.96 13.77
CA HIS A 253 27.81 3.14 12.95
C HIS A 253 27.03 3.14 11.63
N ARG A 254 25.75 3.56 11.65
CA ARG A 254 25.10 4.12 10.44
C ARG A 254 23.79 4.90 10.63
N LEU A 255 23.59 5.55 11.79
CA LEU A 255 22.45 6.46 12.01
C LEU A 255 22.77 7.96 11.79
N ARG A 256 23.87 8.29 11.10
CA ARG A 256 24.33 9.70 10.93
C ARG A 256 24.17 10.31 9.52
N ARG A 257 23.61 9.62 8.52
CA ARG A 257 23.44 10.18 7.16
C ARG A 257 21.97 10.49 6.84
N CYS A 258 21.38 11.47 7.51
CA CYS A 258 20.11 12.08 7.09
C CYS A 258 20.02 13.59 7.42
N ARG A 259 21.16 14.31 7.54
CA ARG A 259 21.15 15.73 7.93
C ARG A 259 21.78 16.73 6.95
N THR A 260 22.21 16.32 5.76
CA THR A 260 22.89 17.24 4.83
C THR A 260 22.58 16.93 3.39
N SER A 261 21.42 17.40 2.90
CA SER A 261 21.19 17.68 1.47
C SER A 261 19.83 18.36 1.29
N LEU A 262 19.67 19.54 1.89
CA LEU A 262 18.62 20.50 1.53
C LEU A 262 19.29 21.89 1.46
N SER A 263 20.18 22.05 0.48
CA SER A 263 20.54 23.38 -0.03
C SER A 263 19.64 23.64 -1.23
N LEU A 264 18.60 24.45 -1.00
CA LEU A 264 17.74 25.00 -2.04
C LEU A 264 18.58 25.82 -3.02
N SER A 265 18.80 25.31 -4.23
CA SER A 265 19.26 26.13 -5.35
C SER A 265 18.09 26.97 -5.84
N ALA A 266 18.11 28.25 -5.51
CA ALA A 266 17.20 29.26 -6.05
C ALA A 266 17.47 29.44 -7.55
N VAL A 267 16.42 29.30 -8.37
CA VAL A 267 16.42 29.63 -9.80
C VAL A 267 16.34 31.16 -9.94
N PRO A 268 17.27 31.84 -10.64
CA PRO A 268 17.09 33.26 -10.93
C PRO A 268 16.09 33.45 -12.06
N ARG A 269 15.09 34.31 -11.81
CA ARG A 269 14.10 34.79 -12.77
C ARG A 269 14.80 35.51 -13.93
N ARG A 270 14.46 35.13 -15.17
CA ARG A 270 14.69 35.96 -16.37
C ARG A 270 13.84 37.23 -16.27
N THR A 271 14.49 38.39 -16.21
CA THR A 271 13.87 39.67 -16.51
C THR A 271 14.46 40.21 -17.80
N GLY A 272 13.63 40.32 -18.84
CA GLY A 272 13.94 41.09 -20.04
C GLY A 272 13.76 42.59 -19.82
N ARG A 273 14.68 43.36 -20.41
CA ARG A 273 14.59 44.78 -20.83
C ARG A 273 15.51 44.85 -22.06
N ARG A 274 15.02 44.99 -23.30
CA ARG A 274 14.55 46.19 -24.01
C ARG A 274 15.41 47.45 -23.80
N GLU A 275 15.99 47.88 -24.93
CA GLU A 275 16.44 49.22 -25.35
C GLU A 275 17.63 49.81 -24.56
N ALA A 276 18.68 50.38 -25.15
CA ALA A 276 18.93 50.93 -26.49
C ALA A 276 20.35 50.56 -26.98
#